data_AF-R5KGC9-F1
#
_entry.id   AF-R5KGC9-F1
#
_cell.length_a   1.000
_cell.length_b   1.000
_cell.length_c   1.000
_cell.angle_alpha   90.00
_cell.angle_beta   90.00
_cell.angle_gamma   90.00
#
_symmetry.space_group_name_H-M   'P 1'
#
loop_
_entity.id
_entity.type
_entity.pdbx_description
1 polymer ?
#
loop_
_entity_poly.entity_id
_entity_poly.type
_entity_poly.pdbx_seq_one_letter_code
_entity_poly.pdbx_strand_id
1 'polypeptide(L)'
;METERSNFMFPDTHRIDEAKYKSLLKYIRLNVTEQYDFPQEIVQIDGVTIATLGNFSASTGKPKSKKTFNVSAIVASALSGREVLKYKADLPPCKNRILYIDTEQSKCHCHKVLQRILKLAGMPIDQENDRIEFFVLREYTPDQRRDIIKWALHEEKNIGLVIIDGIRDLIHDINSPSESLDIINELMRWSSYYELHIHTVLHLNKGDDNTRGHIGTELNNKAETILQISKNIENGRISEVRAMHIRDKEFVPFAFEIGEDSLPHLVKDYQFKMNKKDRLSSYLDMTEQLHRSALEVAFSDNTSFGYQALLDALKKGYDSIGYTRGRNTLVNLCKFLIQHNAIQKNGREYRYNENFSI
;
A
#
# COMPACT_ATOMS: atom_id res chain seq x y z
N MET A 1 -26.01 52.91 -13.04
CA MET A 1 -25.68 52.67 -14.45
C MET A 1 -24.30 52.04 -14.46
N GLU A 2 -24.20 50.71 -14.51
CA GLU A 2 -24.31 49.88 -15.73
C GLU A 2 -23.11 50.13 -16.66
N THR A 3 -22.36 49.15 -17.16
CA THR A 3 -22.25 47.69 -16.97
C THR A 3 -21.03 47.26 -17.81
N GLU A 4 -20.38 46.16 -17.39
CA GLU A 4 -19.66 45.13 -18.17
C GLU A 4 -19.05 45.45 -19.55
N ARG A 5 -17.82 44.96 -19.77
CA ARG A 5 -17.62 43.68 -20.50
C ARG A 5 -16.16 43.19 -20.52
N SER A 6 -16.00 42.00 -19.96
CA SER A 6 -15.22 40.87 -20.47
C SER A 6 -13.87 41.12 -21.15
N ASN A 7 -12.79 40.69 -20.48
CA ASN A 7 -11.77 39.91 -21.17
C ASN A 7 -11.25 38.80 -20.25
N PHE A 8 -11.97 37.68 -20.26
CA PHE A 8 -11.42 36.38 -19.88
C PHE A 8 -10.36 36.02 -20.94
N MET A 9 -9.10 36.36 -20.68
CA MET A 9 -7.98 35.61 -21.25
C MET A 9 -7.50 34.66 -20.16
N PHE A 10 -7.74 33.38 -20.39
CA PHE A 10 -7.03 32.30 -19.72
C PHE A 10 -5.52 32.59 -19.80
N PRO A 11 -4.73 32.43 -18.72
CA PRO A 11 -3.29 32.44 -18.86
C PRO A 11 -2.91 31.22 -19.70
N ASP A 12 -2.56 31.48 -20.96
CA ASP A 12 -1.78 30.60 -21.79
C ASP A 12 -0.61 30.02 -20.97
N THR A 13 -0.47 28.70 -21.02
CA THR A 13 0.72 27.90 -20.67
C THR A 13 1.91 28.73 -20.18
N HIS A 14 2.05 28.89 -18.85
CA HIS A 14 3.15 29.63 -18.24
C HIS A 14 4.51 29.01 -18.62
N ARG A 15 5.14 29.52 -19.69
CA ARG A 15 6.59 29.39 -19.87
C ARG A 15 7.25 30.13 -18.71
N ILE A 16 7.92 29.38 -17.85
CA ILE A 16 8.78 29.93 -16.81
C ILE A 16 9.83 30.80 -17.52
N ASP A 17 10.09 32.03 -17.05
CA ASP A 17 11.11 32.87 -17.67
C ASP A 17 12.53 32.31 -17.43
N GLU A 18 13.50 32.70 -18.24
CA GLU A 18 14.87 32.16 -18.18
C GLU A 18 15.52 32.35 -16.80
N ALA A 19 15.22 33.45 -16.10
CA ALA A 19 15.77 33.73 -14.77
C ALA A 19 15.18 32.81 -13.70
N LYS A 20 13.88 32.52 -13.77
CA LYS A 20 13.22 31.52 -12.96
C LYS A 20 13.72 30.11 -13.28
N TYR A 21 13.97 29.77 -14.54
CA TYR A 21 14.60 28.50 -14.89
C TYR A 21 16.00 28.37 -14.29
N LYS A 22 16.85 29.40 -14.38
CA LYS A 22 18.18 29.38 -13.75
C LYS A 22 18.11 29.21 -12.24
N SER A 23 17.15 29.88 -11.60
CA SER A 23 16.92 29.77 -10.17
C SER A 23 16.42 28.37 -9.77
N LEU A 24 15.47 27.82 -10.53
CA LEU A 24 14.95 26.47 -10.34
C LEU A 24 16.05 25.42 -10.53
N LEU A 25 16.84 25.53 -11.61
CA LEU A 25 17.97 24.62 -11.89
C LEU A 25 19.02 24.64 -10.77
N LYS A 26 19.23 25.79 -10.11
CA LYS A 26 20.10 25.89 -8.94
C LYS A 26 19.47 25.22 -7.71
N TYR A 27 18.16 25.40 -7.51
CA TYR A 27 17.42 24.84 -6.37
C TYR A 27 17.26 23.32 -6.44
N ILE A 28 16.98 22.74 -7.62
CA ILE A 28 16.77 21.29 -7.78
C ILE A 28 18.07 20.50 -7.92
N ARG A 29 19.22 21.17 -7.94
CA ARG A 29 20.52 20.51 -8.10
C ARG A 29 20.90 19.83 -6.79
N LEU A 30 20.94 18.50 -6.83
CA LEU A 30 21.58 17.67 -5.83
C LEU A 30 23.08 17.97 -5.76
N ASN A 31 23.59 18.26 -4.57
CA ASN A 31 25.00 18.49 -4.29
C ASN A 31 25.52 17.34 -3.44
N VAL A 32 26.60 16.68 -3.90
CA VAL A 32 27.21 15.53 -3.21
C VAL A 32 27.75 15.92 -1.81
N THR A 33 27.96 17.21 -1.57
CA THR A 33 28.46 17.75 -0.30
C THR A 33 27.35 18.10 0.70
N GLU A 34 26.08 18.07 0.30
CA GLU A 34 24.95 18.30 1.21
C GLU A 34 24.56 17.01 1.92
N GLN A 35 24.13 17.13 3.18
CA GLN A 35 23.48 16.03 3.89
C GLN A 35 21.98 16.12 3.65
N TYR A 36 21.42 15.04 3.13
CA TYR A 36 19.97 14.88 2.94
C TYR A 36 19.47 13.93 4.01
N ASP A 37 18.57 14.41 4.85
CA ASP A 37 17.92 13.57 5.84
C ASP A 37 17.06 12.52 5.12
N PHE A 38 17.09 11.29 5.62
CA PHE A 38 16.15 10.28 5.15
C PHE A 38 14.73 10.77 5.45
N PRO A 39 13.77 10.57 4.53
CA PRO A 39 12.38 10.91 4.76
C PRO A 39 11.91 10.37 6.11
N GLN A 40 11.39 11.25 6.96
CA GLN A 40 10.99 10.84 8.31
C GLN A 40 9.90 9.78 8.23
N GLU A 41 10.14 8.65 8.88
CA GLU A 41 9.19 7.55 9.03
C GLU A 41 8.09 7.97 10.01
N ILE A 42 6.83 7.89 9.58
CA ILE A 42 5.70 8.35 10.40
C ILE A 42 4.70 7.23 10.74
N VAL A 43 4.71 6.11 10.02
CA VAL A 43 3.89 4.94 10.35
C VAL A 43 4.68 3.66 10.08
N GLN A 44 4.69 2.78 11.07
CA GLN A 44 5.34 1.48 11.03
C GLN A 44 4.37 0.35 11.40
N ILE A 45 4.67 -0.86 10.94
CA ILE A 45 4.06 -2.12 11.37
C ILE A 45 5.16 -3.06 11.82
N ASP A 46 5.17 -3.45 13.10
CA ASP A 46 6.19 -4.36 13.66
C ASP A 46 7.64 -3.94 13.30
N GLY A 47 7.90 -2.62 13.25
CA GLY A 47 9.20 -2.03 12.90
C GLY A 47 9.49 -1.86 11.41
N VAL A 48 8.59 -2.29 10.52
CA VAL A 48 8.65 -2.06 9.07
C VAL A 48 8.00 -0.73 8.74
N THR A 49 8.68 0.12 7.97
CA THR A 49 8.16 1.44 7.58
C THR A 49 7.15 1.31 6.45
N ILE A 50 5.94 1.83 6.67
CA ILE A 50 4.88 1.83 5.65
C ILE A 50 4.53 3.23 5.13
N ALA A 51 4.96 4.28 5.82
CA ALA A 51 4.70 5.66 5.45
C ALA A 51 5.85 6.59 5.90
N THR A 52 6.38 7.36 4.96
CA THR A 52 7.33 8.44 5.21
C THR A 52 6.82 9.79 4.71
N LEU A 53 7.26 10.89 5.33
CA LEU A 53 6.96 12.24 4.84
C LEU A 53 7.51 12.43 3.42
N GLY A 54 6.77 13.13 2.56
CA GLY A 54 7.16 13.32 1.16
C GLY A 54 6.63 12.23 0.21
N ASN A 55 6.14 11.11 0.73
CA ASN A 55 5.64 9.99 -0.06
C ASN A 55 4.12 9.80 0.10
N PHE A 56 3.56 8.85 -0.65
CA PHE A 56 2.17 8.44 -0.52
C PHE A 56 2.05 6.92 -0.53
N SER A 57 1.06 6.41 0.20
CA SER A 57 0.72 5.00 0.32
C SER A 57 -0.78 4.79 0.07
N ALA A 58 -1.19 3.53 -0.01
CA ALA A 58 -2.58 3.20 -0.29
C ALA A 58 -3.10 1.98 0.48
N SER A 59 -4.40 2.00 0.77
CA SER A 59 -5.20 0.85 1.17
C SER A 59 -6.13 0.44 0.03
N THR A 60 -5.92 -0.78 -0.47
CA THR A 60 -6.70 -1.38 -1.55
C THR A 60 -7.54 -2.54 -1.03
N GLY A 61 -8.62 -2.88 -1.73
CA GLY A 61 -9.48 -3.99 -1.34
C GLY A 61 -10.83 -3.95 -2.03
N LYS A 62 -11.47 -5.12 -2.16
CA LYS A 62 -12.80 -5.25 -2.73
C LYS A 62 -13.83 -4.42 -1.94
N PRO A 63 -14.98 -4.04 -2.55
CA PRO A 63 -16.06 -3.42 -1.79
C PRO A 63 -16.40 -4.21 -0.52
N LYS A 64 -16.71 -3.51 0.58
CA LYS A 64 -17.05 -4.11 1.89
C LYS A 64 -15.93 -4.92 2.57
N SER A 65 -14.67 -4.76 2.14
CA SER A 65 -13.47 -5.34 2.81
C SER A 65 -13.10 -4.67 4.13
N LYS A 66 -13.78 -3.57 4.50
CA LYS A 66 -13.54 -2.78 5.72
C LYS A 66 -12.28 -1.90 5.67
N LYS A 67 -11.89 -1.41 4.48
CA LYS A 67 -10.77 -0.47 4.30
C LYS A 67 -10.84 0.75 5.23
N THR A 68 -11.98 1.42 5.32
CA THR A 68 -12.16 2.58 6.20
C THR A 68 -11.92 2.24 7.67
N PHE A 69 -12.19 1.00 8.13
CA PHE A 69 -11.82 0.56 9.48
C PHE A 69 -10.30 0.43 9.64
N ASN A 70 -9.61 -0.10 8.64
CA ASN A 70 -8.15 -0.17 8.60
C ASN A 70 -7.52 1.23 8.63
N VAL A 71 -8.02 2.14 7.80
CA VAL A 71 -7.58 3.54 7.76
C VAL A 71 -7.89 4.26 9.09
N SER A 72 -9.05 3.98 9.70
CA SER A 72 -9.37 4.52 11.04
C SER A 72 -8.32 4.12 12.09
N ALA A 73 -7.76 2.90 12.00
CA ALA A 73 -6.71 2.45 12.91
C ALA A 73 -5.37 3.19 12.67
N ILE A 74 -4.99 3.43 11.42
CA ILE A 74 -3.81 4.24 11.06
C ILE A 74 -3.94 5.65 11.65
N VAL A 75 -5.08 6.31 11.42
CA VAL A 75 -5.34 7.68 11.90
C VAL A 75 -5.39 7.73 13.43
N ALA A 76 -6.04 6.76 14.07
CA ALA A 76 -6.11 6.69 15.52
C ALA A 76 -4.72 6.47 16.16
N SER A 77 -3.86 5.67 15.53
CA SER A 77 -2.46 5.54 15.93
C SER A 77 -1.74 6.88 15.84
N ALA A 78 -1.87 7.59 14.71
CA ALA A 78 -1.23 8.88 14.48
C ALA A 78 -1.71 9.97 15.46
N LEU A 79 -2.99 9.97 15.83
CA LEU A 79 -3.53 10.88 16.84
C LEU A 79 -3.04 10.56 18.25
N SER A 80 -2.98 9.28 18.61
CA SER A 80 -2.70 8.88 19.99
C SER A 80 -1.22 8.66 20.29
N GLY A 81 -0.38 8.48 19.27
CA GLY A 81 1.01 8.02 19.40
C GLY A 81 1.12 6.57 19.92
N ARG A 82 0.00 5.84 20.00
CA ARG A 82 -0.07 4.47 20.51
C ARG A 82 -0.22 3.49 19.37
N GLU A 83 0.16 2.24 19.63
CA GLU A 83 -0.11 1.16 18.69
C GLU A 83 -1.62 0.89 18.63
N VAL A 84 -2.20 0.92 17.44
CA VAL A 84 -3.60 0.58 17.18
C VAL A 84 -3.65 -0.51 16.11
N LEU A 85 -4.26 -1.66 16.44
CA LEU A 85 -4.09 -2.93 15.73
C LEU A 85 -2.62 -3.35 15.69
N LYS A 86 -1.90 -2.94 14.65
CA LYS A 86 -0.47 -3.18 14.40
C LYS A 86 0.24 -1.93 13.88
N TYR A 87 -0.50 -0.82 13.76
CA TYR A 87 0.04 0.44 13.30
C TYR A 87 0.60 1.20 14.48
N LYS A 88 1.87 1.59 14.37
CA LYS A 88 2.52 2.53 15.28
C LYS A 88 2.91 3.77 14.48
N ALA A 89 2.28 4.88 14.78
CA ALA A 89 2.53 6.14 14.12
C ALA A 89 3.15 7.18 15.07
N ASP A 90 4.10 7.93 14.54
CA ASP A 90 4.83 8.99 15.25
C ASP A 90 5.01 10.18 14.31
N LEU A 91 4.13 11.17 14.46
CA LEU A 91 4.17 12.39 13.67
C LEU A 91 5.10 13.42 14.34
N PRO A 92 5.97 14.12 13.59
CA PRO A 92 6.85 15.11 14.19
C PRO A 92 6.04 16.27 14.79
N PRO A 93 6.55 16.92 15.86
CA PRO A 93 5.85 18.02 16.52
C PRO A 93 5.44 19.17 15.60
N CYS A 94 6.22 19.45 14.54
CA CYS A 94 5.93 20.50 13.56
C CYS A 94 4.90 20.08 12.49
N LYS A 95 4.56 18.79 12.39
CA LYS A 95 3.57 18.25 11.45
C LYS A 95 2.67 17.20 12.11
N ASN A 96 2.09 17.56 13.26
CA ASN A 96 1.31 16.65 14.09
C ASN A 96 -0.21 16.71 13.87
N ARG A 97 -0.67 17.42 12.82
CA ARG A 97 -2.08 17.47 12.42
C ARG A 97 -2.37 16.50 11.28
N ILE A 98 -3.62 16.06 11.23
CA ILE A 98 -4.14 15.11 10.25
C ILE A 98 -5.28 15.76 9.47
N LEU A 99 -5.25 15.64 8.15
CA LEU A 99 -6.37 16.03 7.30
C LEU A 99 -7.03 14.78 6.74
N TYR A 100 -8.28 14.51 7.13
CA TYR A 100 -9.07 13.41 6.59
C TYR A 100 -10.07 13.93 5.56
N ILE A 101 -10.03 13.39 4.35
CA ILE A 101 -10.95 13.74 3.27
C ILE A 101 -11.71 12.49 2.84
N ASP A 102 -13.04 12.51 2.97
CA ASP A 102 -13.94 11.46 2.46
C ASP A 102 -14.71 11.98 1.24
N THR A 103 -14.65 11.25 0.13
CA THR A 103 -15.30 11.64 -1.14
C THR A 103 -16.58 10.85 -1.43
N GLU A 104 -16.90 9.80 -0.67
CA GLU A 104 -17.95 8.83 -1.02
C GLU A 104 -19.16 8.90 -0.06
N GLN A 105 -18.93 9.19 1.22
CA GLN A 105 -19.91 9.01 2.29
C GLN A 105 -20.67 10.29 2.64
N SER A 106 -21.86 10.14 3.24
CA SER A 106 -22.62 11.29 3.76
C SER A 106 -22.06 11.77 5.09
N LYS A 107 -22.37 13.01 5.49
CA LYS A 107 -21.93 13.61 6.76
C LYS A 107 -22.21 12.71 7.97
N CYS A 108 -23.38 12.07 8.05
CA CYS A 108 -23.72 11.17 9.16
C CYS A 108 -22.81 9.93 9.23
N HIS A 109 -22.38 9.41 8.08
CA HIS A 109 -21.47 8.28 8.02
C HIS A 109 -20.03 8.71 8.35
N CYS A 110 -19.57 9.85 7.80
CA CYS A 110 -18.28 10.43 8.13
C CYS A 110 -18.16 10.74 9.63
N HIS A 111 -19.21 11.27 10.25
CA HIS A 111 -19.24 11.51 11.70
C HIS A 111 -19.02 10.22 12.50
N LYS A 112 -19.61 9.09 12.08
CA LYS A 112 -19.34 7.78 12.70
C LYS A 112 -17.89 7.31 12.50
N VAL A 113 -17.27 7.64 11.37
CA VAL A 113 -15.84 7.36 11.12
C VAL A 113 -14.97 8.18 12.07
N LEU A 114 -15.22 9.48 12.19
CA LEU A 114 -14.49 10.36 13.10
C LEU A 114 -14.65 9.89 14.56
N GLN A 115 -15.87 9.59 15.02
CA GLN A 115 -16.10 9.03 16.35
C GLN A 115 -15.36 7.71 16.56
N ARG A 116 -15.26 6.84 15.55
CA ARG A 116 -14.50 5.59 15.63
C ARG A 116 -13.02 5.87 15.81
N ILE A 117 -12.46 6.80 15.03
CA ILE A 117 -11.06 7.22 15.12
C ILE A 117 -10.76 7.74 16.54
N LEU A 118 -11.59 8.64 17.07
CA LEU A 118 -11.43 9.20 18.41
C LEU A 118 -11.53 8.12 19.50
N LYS A 119 -12.49 7.20 19.39
CA LYS A 119 -12.59 6.05 20.31
C LYS A 119 -11.34 5.17 20.29
N LEU A 120 -10.85 4.81 19.10
CA LEU A 120 -9.61 4.04 18.94
C LEU A 120 -8.40 4.79 19.51
N ALA A 121 -8.37 6.11 19.34
CA ALA A 121 -7.32 6.99 19.88
C ALA A 121 -7.45 7.24 21.39
N GLY A 122 -8.51 6.75 22.05
CA GLY A 122 -8.81 6.98 23.47
C GLY A 122 -9.12 8.45 23.78
N MET A 123 -9.74 9.16 22.84
CA MET A 123 -10.06 10.58 22.93
C MET A 123 -11.58 10.79 23.14
N PRO A 124 -11.98 11.93 23.74
CA PRO A 124 -13.40 12.31 23.85
C PRO A 124 -14.07 12.37 22.47
N ILE A 125 -15.35 11.98 22.40
CA ILE A 125 -16.15 12.00 21.15
C ILE A 125 -17.16 13.15 21.09
N ASP A 126 -17.24 13.90 22.18
CA ASP A 126 -18.14 15.02 22.44
C ASP A 126 -17.38 16.37 22.44
N GLN A 127 -16.12 16.36 22.01
CA GLN A 127 -15.25 17.53 21.93
C GLN A 127 -14.50 17.51 20.60
N GLU A 128 -14.25 18.71 20.07
CA GLU A 128 -13.39 18.87 18.90
C GLU A 128 -11.93 18.57 19.23
N ASN A 129 -11.15 18.20 18.22
CA ASN A 129 -9.74 17.88 18.37
C ASN A 129 -8.91 18.61 17.32
N ASP A 130 -8.14 19.60 17.76
CA ASP A 130 -7.32 20.47 16.90
C ASP A 130 -6.25 19.74 16.07
N ARG A 131 -6.02 18.44 16.33
CA ARG A 131 -5.08 17.60 15.58
C ARG A 131 -5.72 16.85 14.41
N ILE A 132 -7.04 16.93 14.21
CA ILE A 132 -7.70 16.30 13.07
C ILE A 132 -8.81 17.18 12.46
N GLU A 133 -8.67 17.45 11.16
CA GLU A 133 -9.70 18.08 10.35
C GLU A 133 -10.35 17.03 9.44
N PHE A 134 -11.68 17.04 9.35
CA PHE A 134 -12.42 16.05 8.57
C PHE A 134 -13.31 16.74 7.52
N PHE A 135 -12.95 16.61 6.24
CA PHE A 135 -13.70 17.17 5.12
C PHE A 135 -14.53 16.10 4.41
N VAL A 136 -15.79 16.45 4.12
CA VAL A 136 -16.76 15.58 3.43
C VAL A 136 -17.06 16.17 2.06
N LEU A 137 -16.58 15.52 1.01
CA LEU A 137 -16.59 16.06 -0.35
C LEU A 137 -17.52 15.33 -1.33
N ARG A 138 -18.45 14.52 -0.81
CA ARG A 138 -19.39 13.74 -1.62
C ARG A 138 -20.19 14.58 -2.63
N GLU A 139 -20.56 15.81 -2.26
CA GLU A 139 -21.44 16.69 -3.06
C GLU A 139 -20.72 17.41 -4.21
N TYR A 140 -19.39 17.34 -4.29
CA TYR A 140 -18.59 18.08 -5.26
C TYR A 140 -18.19 17.23 -6.47
N THR A 141 -17.95 17.87 -7.60
CA THR A 141 -17.41 17.21 -8.80
C THR A 141 -15.93 16.82 -8.61
N PRO A 142 -15.37 15.91 -9.43
CA PRO A 142 -13.95 15.55 -9.37
C PRO A 142 -13.00 16.77 -9.37
N ASP A 143 -13.24 17.74 -10.25
CA ASP A 143 -12.42 18.95 -10.35
C ASP A 143 -12.54 19.82 -9.09
N GLN A 144 -13.77 20.03 -8.60
CA GLN A 144 -14.01 20.76 -7.35
C GLN A 144 -13.34 20.07 -6.16
N ARG A 145 -13.37 18.75 -6.09
CA ARG A 145 -12.67 17.99 -5.03
C ARG A 145 -11.17 18.26 -5.07
N ARG A 146 -10.54 18.19 -6.25
CA ARG A 146 -9.11 18.48 -6.42
C ARG A 146 -8.77 19.91 -6.00
N ASP A 147 -9.58 20.88 -6.40
CA ASP A 147 -9.39 22.28 -6.02
C ASP A 147 -9.52 22.49 -4.52
N ILE A 148 -10.56 21.92 -3.89
CA ILE A 148 -10.76 22.01 -2.43
C ILE A 148 -9.59 21.39 -1.69
N ILE A 149 -9.11 20.20 -2.10
CA ILE A 149 -7.96 19.54 -1.48
C ILE A 149 -6.71 20.41 -1.64
N LYS A 150 -6.45 20.93 -2.84
CA LYS A 150 -5.30 21.80 -3.11
C LYS A 150 -5.30 23.05 -2.22
N TRP A 151 -6.47 23.68 -2.05
CA TRP A 151 -6.64 24.83 -1.16
C TRP A 151 -6.50 24.45 0.32
N ALA A 152 -7.07 23.32 0.74
CA ALA A 152 -6.92 22.81 2.11
C ALA A 152 -5.45 22.61 2.48
N LEU A 153 -4.66 21.98 1.60
CA LEU A 153 -3.23 21.76 1.83
C LEU A 153 -2.43 23.07 1.88
N HIS A 154 -2.89 24.13 1.22
CA HIS A 154 -2.26 25.44 1.26
C HIS A 154 -2.57 26.21 2.56
N GLU A 155 -3.83 26.18 2.99
CA GLU A 155 -4.30 26.94 4.15
C GLU A 155 -3.97 26.26 5.49
N GLU A 156 -4.16 24.94 5.57
CA GLU A 156 -3.98 24.19 6.80
C GLU A 156 -2.50 23.97 7.11
N LYS A 157 -2.08 24.41 8.29
CA LYS A 157 -0.69 24.31 8.73
C LYS A 157 -0.43 23.03 9.50
N ASN A 158 0.84 22.62 9.54
CA ASN A 158 1.35 21.53 10.36
C ASN A 158 0.69 20.17 10.09
N ILE A 159 0.21 19.93 8.86
CA ILE A 159 -0.28 18.61 8.46
C ILE A 159 0.93 17.69 8.21
N GLY A 160 0.92 16.52 8.83
CA GLY A 160 1.89 15.45 8.54
C GLY A 160 1.27 14.22 7.87
N LEU A 161 -0.04 14.01 8.05
CA LEU A 161 -0.76 12.90 7.43
C LEU A 161 -2.06 13.40 6.78
N VAL A 162 -2.25 13.06 5.51
CA VAL A 162 -3.47 13.31 4.76
C VAL A 162 -4.11 11.97 4.39
N ILE A 163 -5.39 11.80 4.70
CA ILE A 163 -6.18 10.66 4.23
C ILE A 163 -7.07 11.11 3.08
N ILE A 164 -7.03 10.38 1.97
CA ILE A 164 -7.99 10.54 0.87
C ILE A 164 -8.77 9.23 0.74
N ASP A 165 -9.91 9.14 1.41
CA ASP A 165 -10.82 7.98 1.34
C ASP A 165 -11.68 8.09 0.08
N GLY A 166 -11.10 7.66 -1.06
CA GLY A 166 -11.77 7.60 -2.36
C GLY A 166 -11.04 8.32 -3.51
N ILE A 167 -9.78 7.98 -3.81
CA ILE A 167 -9.02 8.62 -4.90
C ILE A 167 -9.67 8.51 -6.28
N ARG A 168 -10.42 7.44 -6.51
CA ARG A 168 -11.21 7.26 -7.74
C ARG A 168 -12.06 8.50 -8.03
N ASP A 169 -12.63 9.08 -6.99
CA ASP A 169 -13.64 10.11 -7.12
C ASP A 169 -13.03 11.50 -7.39
N LEU A 170 -11.70 11.58 -7.50
CA LEU A 170 -10.94 12.75 -7.93
C LEU A 170 -10.73 12.81 -9.45
N ILE A 171 -11.14 11.79 -10.19
CA ILE A 171 -11.06 11.74 -11.65
C ILE A 171 -12.42 11.39 -12.26
N HIS A 172 -12.65 11.80 -13.51
CA HIS A 172 -13.91 11.54 -14.23
C HIS A 172 -13.94 10.13 -14.81
N ASP A 173 -12.88 9.74 -15.53
CA ASP A 173 -12.75 8.39 -16.08
C ASP A 173 -11.57 7.63 -15.47
N ILE A 174 -11.89 6.58 -14.71
CA ILE A 174 -10.92 5.67 -14.09
C ILE A 174 -10.08 4.88 -15.11
N ASN A 175 -10.54 4.80 -16.36
CA ASN A 175 -9.83 4.16 -17.45
C ASN A 175 -9.06 5.16 -18.32
N SER A 176 -9.09 6.46 -18.01
CA SER A 176 -8.26 7.44 -18.70
C SER A 176 -6.82 7.35 -18.19
N PRO A 177 -5.84 6.96 -19.03
CA PRO A 177 -4.44 6.89 -18.62
C PRO A 177 -3.88 8.26 -18.26
N SER A 178 -4.32 9.32 -18.95
CA SER A 178 -3.88 10.69 -18.68
C SER A 178 -4.39 11.20 -17.34
N GLU A 179 -5.68 11.04 -17.04
CA GLU A 179 -6.22 11.46 -15.74
C GLU A 179 -5.61 10.67 -14.58
N SER A 180 -5.37 9.37 -14.80
CA SER A 180 -4.69 8.50 -13.83
C SER A 180 -3.26 8.96 -13.54
N LEU A 181 -2.51 9.31 -14.58
CA LEU A 181 -1.15 9.83 -14.45
C LEU A 181 -1.16 11.20 -13.76
N ASP A 182 -2.08 12.08 -14.14
CA ASP A 182 -2.19 13.43 -13.59
C ASP A 182 -2.48 13.39 -12.09
N ILE A 183 -3.45 12.60 -11.63
CA ILE A 183 -3.78 12.54 -10.20
C ILE A 183 -2.65 11.92 -9.36
N ILE A 184 -1.96 10.90 -9.88
CA ILE A 184 -0.81 10.30 -9.18
C ILE A 184 0.36 11.28 -9.10
N ASN A 185 0.64 12.04 -10.17
CA ASN A 185 1.64 13.10 -10.15
C ASN A 185 1.25 14.23 -9.18
N GLU A 186 -0.04 14.53 -9.04
CA GLU A 186 -0.50 15.48 -8.03
C GLU A 186 -0.28 14.98 -6.62
N LEU A 187 -0.56 13.70 -6.32
CA LEU A 187 -0.25 13.13 -5.01
C LEU A 187 1.24 13.23 -4.70
N MET A 188 2.11 12.85 -5.64
CA MET A 188 3.57 12.96 -5.49
C MET A 188 4.01 14.41 -5.26
N ARG A 189 3.44 15.35 -6.03
CA ARG A 189 3.75 16.78 -5.89
C ARG A 189 3.28 17.30 -4.54
N TRP A 190 2.06 16.97 -4.11
CA TRP A 190 1.50 17.42 -2.83
C TRP A 190 2.27 16.84 -1.64
N SER A 191 2.54 15.52 -1.64
CA SER A 191 3.28 14.89 -0.55
C SER A 191 4.68 15.48 -0.41
N SER A 192 5.39 15.66 -1.53
CA SER A 192 6.74 16.23 -1.53
C SER A 192 6.77 17.72 -1.21
N TYR A 193 5.92 18.53 -1.85
CA TYR A 193 5.94 19.99 -1.68
C TYR A 193 5.53 20.42 -0.26
N TYR A 194 4.51 19.78 0.29
CA TYR A 194 4.05 20.06 1.66
C TYR A 194 4.75 19.19 2.70
N GLU A 195 5.73 18.37 2.32
CA GLU A 195 6.48 17.45 3.19
C GLU A 195 5.55 16.69 4.16
N LEU A 196 4.52 16.06 3.60
CA LEU A 196 3.52 15.29 4.33
C LEU A 196 3.38 13.90 3.72
N HIS A 197 2.75 12.98 4.42
CA HIS A 197 2.37 11.70 3.83
C HIS A 197 0.91 11.71 3.39
N ILE A 198 0.61 11.16 2.21
CA ILE A 198 -0.76 10.93 1.76
C ILE A 198 -1.07 9.45 1.80
N HIS A 199 -2.08 9.03 2.57
CA HIS A 199 -2.61 7.67 2.52
C HIS A 199 -3.96 7.64 1.85
N THR A 200 -4.07 6.90 0.75
CA THR A 200 -5.27 6.92 -0.08
C THR A 200 -6.01 5.58 -0.13
N VAL A 201 -7.29 5.60 -0.50
CA VAL A 201 -8.12 4.40 -0.58
C VAL A 201 -8.60 4.15 -2.01
N LEU A 202 -8.38 2.93 -2.49
CA LEU A 202 -8.82 2.48 -3.81
C LEU A 202 -9.57 1.14 -3.71
N HIS A 203 -10.65 1.01 -4.48
CA HIS A 203 -11.36 -0.26 -4.60
C HIS A 203 -10.68 -1.16 -5.64
N LEU A 204 -10.54 -2.45 -5.33
CA LEU A 204 -10.19 -3.46 -6.34
C LEU A 204 -11.37 -3.73 -7.28
N ASN A 205 -11.06 -4.26 -8.47
CA ASN A 205 -12.06 -4.73 -9.42
C ASN A 205 -12.95 -5.84 -8.83
N LYS A 206 -14.16 -6.00 -9.38
CA LYS A 206 -15.11 -7.04 -8.93
C LYS A 206 -14.70 -8.45 -9.40
N GLY A 207 -13.98 -8.56 -10.53
CA GLY A 207 -13.67 -9.84 -11.19
C GLY A 207 -12.28 -10.42 -10.91
N ASP A 208 -11.35 -9.62 -10.39
CA ASP A 208 -10.00 -10.06 -10.02
C ASP A 208 -9.49 -9.29 -8.78
N ASP A 209 -8.23 -9.52 -8.40
CA ASP A 209 -7.59 -8.81 -7.29
C ASP A 209 -6.67 -7.69 -7.79
N ASN A 210 -6.84 -7.27 -9.05
CA ASN A 210 -6.10 -6.15 -9.60
C ASN A 210 -6.73 -4.84 -9.13
N THR A 211 -5.87 -3.86 -8.88
CA THR A 211 -6.27 -2.48 -8.61
C THR A 211 -7.05 -1.93 -9.80
N ARG A 212 -8.16 -1.24 -9.52
CA ARG A 212 -9.15 -0.87 -10.54
C ARG A 212 -8.64 0.21 -11.49
N GLY A 213 -8.75 -0.05 -12.81
CA GLY A 213 -8.45 0.91 -13.88
C GLY A 213 -6.96 1.27 -14.01
N HIS A 214 -6.67 2.24 -14.87
CA HIS A 214 -5.30 2.72 -15.10
C HIS A 214 -4.70 3.36 -13.83
N ILE A 215 -5.55 4.02 -13.03
CA ILE A 215 -5.15 4.57 -11.73
C ILE A 215 -4.58 3.51 -10.80
N GLY A 216 -5.10 2.28 -10.84
CA GLY A 216 -4.59 1.19 -10.03
C GLY A 216 -3.16 0.80 -10.41
N THR A 217 -2.88 0.73 -11.71
CA THR A 217 -1.54 0.43 -12.21
C THR A 217 -0.55 1.52 -11.84
N GLU A 218 -0.91 2.80 -12.05
CA GLU A 218 -0.04 3.92 -11.68
C GLU A 218 0.20 3.99 -10.18
N LEU A 219 -0.82 3.72 -9.37
CA LEU A 219 -0.71 3.60 -7.91
C LEU A 219 0.30 2.51 -7.53
N ASN A 220 0.20 1.30 -8.10
CA ASN A 220 1.15 0.20 -7.85
C ASN A 220 2.59 0.55 -8.22
N ASN A 221 2.79 1.35 -9.25
CA ASN A 221 4.12 1.72 -9.71
C ASN A 221 4.78 2.83 -8.88
N LYS A 222 3.98 3.68 -8.20
CA LYS A 222 4.47 4.92 -7.58
C LYS A 222 4.33 4.98 -6.08
N ALA A 223 3.33 4.30 -5.50
CA ALA A 223 3.12 4.28 -4.06
C ALA A 223 4.34 3.71 -3.32
N GLU A 224 4.58 4.22 -2.12
CA GLU A 224 5.58 3.68 -1.21
C GLU A 224 5.14 2.33 -0.66
N THR A 225 3.91 2.28 -0.13
CA THR A 225 3.30 1.06 0.39
C THR A 225 1.87 0.89 -0.11
N ILE A 226 1.52 -0.34 -0.47
CA ILE A 226 0.17 -0.75 -0.82
C ILE A 226 -0.26 -1.87 0.11
N LEU A 227 -1.21 -1.53 0.98
CA LEU A 227 -1.87 -2.47 1.86
C LEU A 227 -3.09 -3.03 1.16
N GLN A 228 -3.21 -4.35 1.06
CA GLN A 228 -4.44 -5.02 0.61
C GLN A 228 -5.23 -5.49 1.81
N ILE A 229 -6.49 -5.08 1.85
CA ILE A 229 -7.48 -5.51 2.83
C ILE A 229 -8.46 -6.45 2.14
N SER A 230 -8.50 -7.69 2.63
CA SER A 230 -9.39 -8.73 2.12
C SER A 230 -10.30 -9.24 3.23
N LYS A 231 -11.54 -9.58 2.89
CA LYS A 231 -12.48 -10.19 3.84
C LYS A 231 -12.23 -11.69 3.86
N ASN A 232 -12.13 -12.29 5.04
CA ASN A 232 -11.99 -13.74 5.11
C ASN A 232 -13.26 -14.43 4.53
N ILE A 233 -13.04 -15.51 3.78
CA ILE A 233 -14.09 -16.21 3.03
C ILE A 233 -15.00 -17.00 3.97
N GLU A 234 -14.43 -17.57 5.04
CA GLU A 234 -15.13 -18.44 5.97
C GLU A 234 -15.81 -17.64 7.10
N ASN A 235 -15.13 -16.61 7.60
CA ASN A 235 -15.65 -15.70 8.60
C ASN A 235 -15.62 -14.25 8.09
N GLY A 236 -16.77 -13.79 7.61
CA GLY A 236 -16.90 -12.43 7.09
C GLY A 236 -16.70 -11.30 8.11
N ARG A 237 -16.66 -11.59 9.41
CA ARG A 237 -16.31 -10.59 10.43
C ARG A 237 -14.82 -10.27 10.43
N ILE A 238 -13.99 -11.20 9.98
CA ILE A 238 -12.53 -11.03 9.89
C ILE A 238 -12.17 -10.37 8.56
N SER A 239 -11.23 -9.44 8.63
CA SER A 239 -10.52 -8.84 7.51
C SER A 239 -9.01 -9.04 7.71
N GLU A 240 -8.31 -9.42 6.65
CA GLU A 240 -6.87 -9.63 6.61
C GLU A 240 -6.20 -8.43 5.94
N VAL A 241 -5.05 -8.01 6.48
CA VAL A 241 -4.22 -6.92 5.97
C VAL A 241 -2.86 -7.47 5.57
N ARG A 242 -2.46 -7.20 4.33
CA ARG A 242 -1.21 -7.70 3.73
C ARG A 242 -0.52 -6.58 2.96
N ALA A 243 0.80 -6.61 2.87
CA ALA A 243 1.52 -5.80 1.89
C ALA A 243 1.36 -6.46 0.50
N MET A 244 0.94 -5.67 -0.50
CA MET A 244 1.02 -6.06 -1.91
C MET A 244 2.29 -5.53 -2.57
N HIS A 245 2.70 -4.35 -2.13
CA HIS A 245 3.92 -3.68 -2.54
C HIS A 245 4.40 -2.86 -1.36
N ILE A 246 5.68 -2.95 -1.06
CA ILE A 246 6.34 -2.13 -0.05
C ILE A 246 7.80 -1.98 -0.49
N ARG A 247 8.35 -0.77 -0.32
CA ARG A 247 9.76 -0.51 -0.69
C ARG A 247 10.75 -1.09 0.31
N ASP A 248 10.32 -1.24 1.56
CA ASP A 248 11.04 -1.89 2.65
C ASP A 248 10.77 -3.42 2.66
N LYS A 249 11.27 -4.15 3.66
CA LYS A 249 10.97 -5.57 3.87
C LYS A 249 9.49 -5.76 4.18
N GLU A 250 8.86 -6.79 3.60
CA GLU A 250 7.48 -7.13 3.92
C GLU A 250 7.27 -7.45 5.42
N PHE A 251 6.23 -6.85 6.01
CA PHE A 251 5.78 -7.16 7.36
C PHE A 251 4.90 -8.42 7.37
N VAL A 252 4.82 -9.08 8.53
CA VAL A 252 3.96 -10.25 8.71
C VAL A 252 2.49 -9.81 8.64
N PRO A 253 1.67 -10.41 7.74
CA PRO A 253 0.24 -10.13 7.67
C PRO A 253 -0.45 -10.20 9.04
N PHE A 254 -1.44 -9.34 9.24
CA PHE A 254 -2.27 -9.35 10.44
C PHE A 254 -3.76 -9.28 10.07
N ALA A 255 -4.61 -9.71 11.00
CA ALA A 255 -6.05 -9.77 10.79
C ALA A 255 -6.77 -9.03 11.91
N PHE A 256 -7.89 -8.41 11.56
CA PHE A 256 -8.78 -7.76 12.52
C PHE A 256 -10.23 -8.16 12.28
N GLU A 257 -11.02 -8.17 13.34
CA GLU A 257 -12.46 -8.33 13.27
C GLU A 257 -13.17 -7.08 13.77
N ILE A 258 -14.46 -6.94 13.42
CA ILE A 258 -15.28 -5.87 13.99
C ILE A 258 -15.98 -6.42 15.23
N GLY A 259 -15.63 -5.85 16.39
CA GLY A 259 -16.23 -6.19 17.67
C GLY A 259 -17.67 -5.70 17.80
N GLU A 260 -18.32 -6.12 18.88
CA GLU A 260 -19.69 -5.68 19.21
C GLU A 260 -19.78 -4.17 19.47
N ASP A 261 -18.67 -3.58 19.92
CA ASP A 261 -18.49 -2.13 20.08
C ASP A 261 -18.34 -1.36 18.75
N SER A 262 -18.42 -2.07 17.61
CA SER A 262 -18.22 -1.53 16.27
C SER A 262 -16.82 -0.96 16.03
N LEU A 263 -15.81 -1.40 16.79
CA LEU A 263 -14.40 -1.09 16.60
C LEU A 263 -13.65 -2.28 16.00
N PRO A 264 -12.56 -2.05 15.23
CA PRO A 264 -11.69 -3.11 14.78
C PRO A 264 -10.79 -3.60 15.93
N HIS A 265 -10.73 -4.92 16.13
CA HIS A 265 -9.88 -5.59 17.12
C HIS A 265 -8.97 -6.60 16.46
N LEU A 266 -7.73 -6.70 16.91
CA LEU A 266 -6.76 -7.66 16.38
C LEU A 266 -7.21 -9.09 16.68
N VAL A 267 -7.21 -9.96 15.67
CA VAL A 267 -7.44 -11.39 15.86
C VAL A 267 -6.10 -12.03 16.25
N LYS A 268 -6.02 -12.53 17.48
CA LYS A 268 -4.83 -13.26 17.96
C LYS A 268 -4.79 -14.65 17.35
N ASP A 269 -3.57 -15.15 17.11
CA ASP A 269 -3.30 -16.51 16.61
C ASP A 269 -4.03 -16.86 15.30
N TYR A 270 -4.33 -15.85 14.48
CA TYR A 270 -5.00 -16.04 13.21
C TYR A 270 -4.09 -16.80 12.23
N GLN A 271 -4.51 -18.00 11.85
CA GLN A 271 -3.83 -18.76 10.81
C GLN A 271 -4.25 -18.23 9.44
N PHE A 272 -3.34 -17.51 8.79
CA PHE A 272 -3.53 -17.11 7.40
C PHE A 272 -3.60 -18.35 6.52
N LYS A 273 -4.80 -18.66 6.04
CA LYS A 273 -4.96 -19.58 4.91
C LYS A 273 -4.33 -18.88 3.72
N MET A 274 -3.18 -19.38 3.26
CA MET A 274 -2.56 -18.92 2.03
C MET A 274 -3.61 -18.98 0.92
N ASN A 275 -3.93 -17.83 0.31
CA ASN A 275 -4.79 -17.84 -0.85
C ASN A 275 -4.05 -18.57 -1.97
N LYS A 276 -4.78 -19.27 -2.86
CA LYS A 276 -4.19 -19.86 -4.09
C LYS A 276 -3.41 -18.85 -4.95
N LYS A 277 -3.57 -17.54 -4.70
CA LYS A 277 -2.85 -16.42 -5.33
C LYS A 277 -1.57 -15.98 -4.61
N ASP A 278 -1.39 -16.30 -3.33
CA ASP A 278 -0.10 -16.14 -2.62
C ASP A 278 0.86 -17.30 -2.91
N ARG A 279 0.63 -18.04 -4.00
CA ARG A 279 1.69 -18.83 -4.60
C ARG A 279 2.81 -17.84 -4.91
N LEU A 280 3.86 -17.82 -4.10
CA LEU A 280 5.15 -17.14 -4.34
C LEU A 280 5.28 -16.81 -5.83
N SER A 281 5.22 -15.54 -6.20
CA SER A 281 5.13 -15.10 -7.61
C SER A 281 6.24 -15.75 -8.45
N SER A 282 7.44 -15.87 -7.87
CA SER A 282 8.59 -16.54 -8.43
C SER A 282 9.22 -17.52 -7.44
N TYR A 283 9.94 -18.52 -7.95
CA TYR A 283 10.83 -19.32 -7.12
C TYR A 283 12.12 -18.57 -6.75
N LEU A 284 12.38 -17.43 -7.40
CA LEU A 284 13.55 -16.58 -7.11
C LEU A 284 13.40 -15.81 -5.80
N ASP A 285 12.17 -15.56 -5.36
CA ASP A 285 11.86 -14.75 -4.17
C ASP A 285 11.68 -15.64 -2.92
N MET A 286 11.95 -16.94 -3.03
CA MET A 286 11.88 -17.88 -1.92
C MET A 286 13.14 -17.81 -1.07
N THR A 287 12.96 -17.85 0.25
CA THR A 287 14.08 -18.06 1.18
C THR A 287 14.70 -19.45 0.98
N GLU A 288 16.00 -19.59 1.24
CA GLU A 288 16.72 -20.89 1.25
C GLU A 288 15.96 -21.96 2.06
N GLN A 289 15.40 -21.59 3.21
CA GLN A 289 14.67 -22.51 4.09
C GLN A 289 13.42 -23.11 3.42
N LEU A 290 12.71 -22.35 2.58
CA LEU A 290 11.55 -22.86 1.85
C LEU A 290 11.98 -23.82 0.74
N HIS A 291 13.06 -23.51 0.02
CA HIS A 291 13.66 -24.45 -0.93
C HIS A 291 14.06 -25.76 -0.26
N ARG A 292 14.68 -25.67 0.93
CA ARG A 292 15.11 -26.82 1.73
C ARG A 292 13.92 -27.70 2.12
N SER A 293 12.88 -27.14 2.72
CA SER A 293 11.66 -27.89 3.07
C SER A 293 11.01 -28.58 1.88
N ALA A 294 10.94 -27.91 0.72
CA ALA A 294 10.39 -28.51 -0.50
C ALA A 294 11.26 -29.65 -1.05
N LEU A 295 12.59 -29.50 -0.99
CA LEU A 295 13.54 -30.53 -1.45
C LEU A 295 13.54 -31.76 -0.53
N GLU A 296 13.47 -31.57 0.78
CA GLU A 296 13.34 -32.67 1.75
C GLU A 296 12.10 -33.52 1.46
N VAL A 297 10.97 -32.88 1.14
CA VAL A 297 9.75 -33.61 0.71
C VAL A 297 9.94 -34.28 -0.64
N ALA A 298 10.56 -33.61 -1.61
CA ALA A 298 10.79 -34.17 -2.95
C ALA A 298 11.69 -35.43 -2.93
N PHE A 299 12.69 -35.47 -2.04
CA PHE A 299 13.66 -36.56 -1.93
C PHE A 299 13.40 -37.53 -0.76
N SER A 300 12.29 -37.36 -0.03
CA SER A 300 11.91 -38.21 1.11
C SER A 300 11.85 -39.70 0.78
N ASP A 301 11.34 -40.05 -0.41
CA ASP A 301 11.10 -41.44 -0.83
C ASP A 301 12.28 -42.03 -1.63
N ASN A 302 13.17 -41.20 -2.18
CA ASN A 302 14.25 -41.65 -3.06
C ASN A 302 15.44 -40.68 -3.04
N THR A 303 16.66 -41.22 -2.99
CA THR A 303 17.90 -40.44 -2.95
C THR A 303 18.38 -39.93 -4.30
N SER A 304 17.89 -40.49 -5.41
CA SER A 304 18.22 -40.02 -6.76
C SER A 304 17.07 -40.25 -7.75
N PHE A 305 17.00 -39.39 -8.76
CA PHE A 305 15.97 -39.45 -9.80
C PHE A 305 16.56 -39.30 -11.20
N GLY A 306 15.90 -39.90 -12.20
CA GLY A 306 16.04 -39.47 -13.60
C GLY A 306 15.26 -38.17 -13.84
N TYR A 307 15.58 -37.43 -14.91
CA TYR A 307 15.08 -36.05 -15.11
C TYR A 307 13.55 -35.91 -15.07
N GLN A 308 12.80 -36.82 -15.68
CA GLN A 308 11.33 -36.76 -15.67
C GLN A 308 10.78 -37.00 -14.26
N ALA A 309 11.28 -38.04 -13.58
CA ALA A 309 10.87 -38.36 -12.21
C ALA A 309 11.27 -37.24 -11.22
N LEU A 310 12.39 -36.56 -11.47
CA LEU A 310 12.81 -35.39 -10.70
C LEU A 310 11.79 -34.26 -10.81
N LEU A 311 11.29 -33.95 -12.02
CA LEU A 311 10.28 -32.90 -12.18
C LEU A 311 8.97 -33.23 -11.44
N ASP A 312 8.59 -34.50 -11.42
CA ASP A 312 7.40 -34.96 -10.69
C ASP A 312 7.62 -34.91 -9.16
N ALA A 313 8.81 -35.28 -8.70
CA ALA A 313 9.23 -35.15 -7.29
C ALA A 313 9.29 -33.69 -6.83
N LEU A 314 9.89 -32.80 -7.64
CA LEU A 314 9.92 -31.36 -7.38
C LEU A 314 8.52 -30.77 -7.35
N LYS A 315 7.62 -31.21 -8.24
CA LYS A 315 6.22 -30.79 -8.19
C LYS A 315 5.59 -31.16 -6.84
N LYS A 316 5.72 -32.41 -6.39
CA LYS A 316 5.22 -32.88 -5.09
C LYS A 316 5.79 -32.07 -3.93
N GLY A 317 7.11 -31.83 -3.93
CA GLY A 317 7.80 -31.08 -2.89
C GLY A 317 7.35 -29.62 -2.81
N TYR A 318 7.32 -28.91 -3.94
CA TYR A 318 6.94 -27.50 -3.96
C TYR A 318 5.43 -27.27 -3.79
N ASP A 319 4.59 -28.22 -4.19
CA ASP A 319 3.15 -28.20 -3.88
C ASP A 319 2.91 -28.23 -2.35
N SER A 320 3.76 -28.95 -1.60
CA SER A 320 3.61 -29.08 -0.13
C SER A 320 3.84 -27.78 0.64
N ILE A 321 4.64 -26.86 0.09
CA ILE A 321 4.89 -25.52 0.66
C ILE A 321 3.99 -24.44 0.03
N GLY A 322 2.97 -24.84 -0.73
CA GLY A 322 2.04 -23.93 -1.38
C GLY A 322 2.53 -23.32 -2.69
N TYR A 323 3.66 -23.75 -3.27
CA TYR A 323 4.18 -23.31 -4.57
C TYR A 323 3.79 -24.25 -5.72
N THR A 324 2.52 -24.19 -6.12
CA THR A 324 2.06 -25.01 -7.25
C THR A 324 2.22 -24.30 -8.58
N ARG A 325 3.02 -24.88 -9.47
CA ARG A 325 3.29 -24.34 -10.82
C ARG A 325 3.21 -25.38 -11.93
N GLY A 326 3.07 -24.88 -13.16
CA GLY A 326 3.07 -25.71 -14.36
C GLY A 326 4.47 -26.20 -14.73
N ARG A 327 4.53 -27.19 -15.63
CA ARG A 327 5.76 -27.87 -16.05
C ARG A 327 6.87 -26.91 -16.53
N ASN A 328 6.54 -25.86 -17.27
CA ASN A 328 7.53 -24.90 -17.79
C ASN A 328 8.27 -24.18 -16.65
N THR A 329 7.55 -23.76 -15.61
CA THR A 329 8.15 -23.13 -14.43
C THR A 329 9.00 -24.12 -13.64
N LEU A 330 8.56 -25.37 -13.50
CA LEU A 330 9.33 -26.41 -12.80
C LEU A 330 10.65 -26.77 -13.52
N VAL A 331 10.67 -26.69 -14.86
CA VAL A 331 11.92 -26.84 -15.63
C VAL A 331 12.89 -25.70 -15.32
N ASN A 332 12.41 -24.47 -15.23
CA ASN A 332 13.26 -23.32 -14.88
C ASN A 332 13.73 -23.36 -13.43
N LEU A 333 12.85 -23.75 -12.51
CA LEU A 333 13.18 -24.03 -11.11
C LEU A 333 14.28 -25.10 -10.99
N CYS A 334 14.18 -26.21 -11.73
CA CYS A 334 15.18 -27.26 -11.73
C CYS A 334 16.56 -26.74 -12.20
N LYS A 335 16.58 -25.91 -13.26
CA LYS A 335 17.83 -25.26 -13.71
C LYS A 335 18.44 -24.35 -12.65
N PHE A 336 17.60 -23.56 -11.97
CA PHE A 336 18.01 -22.70 -10.87
C PHE A 336 18.62 -23.50 -9.71
N LEU A 337 17.96 -24.58 -9.28
CA LEU A 337 18.45 -25.44 -8.21
C LEU A 337 19.78 -26.14 -8.57
N ILE A 338 19.98 -26.48 -9.84
CA ILE A 338 21.27 -27.00 -10.33
C ILE A 338 22.34 -25.91 -10.31
N GLN A 339 22.01 -24.70 -10.77
CA GLN A 339 22.94 -23.56 -10.80
C GLN A 339 23.43 -23.19 -9.40
N HIS A 340 22.57 -23.28 -8.39
CA HIS A 340 22.90 -23.00 -7.00
C HIS A 340 23.35 -24.23 -6.19
N ASN A 341 23.71 -25.33 -6.86
CA ASN A 341 24.19 -26.56 -6.22
C ASN A 341 23.22 -27.21 -5.22
N ALA A 342 21.93 -26.87 -5.22
CA ALA A 342 20.90 -27.56 -4.44
C ALA A 342 20.58 -28.95 -5.02
N ILE A 343 20.73 -29.10 -6.34
CA ILE A 343 20.63 -30.38 -7.04
C ILE A 343 21.90 -30.64 -7.83
N GLN A 344 22.55 -31.77 -7.58
CA GLN A 344 23.76 -32.18 -8.29
C GLN A 344 23.43 -33.24 -9.34
N LYS A 345 23.97 -33.06 -10.55
CA LYS A 345 23.80 -34.00 -11.66
C LYS A 345 25.01 -34.91 -11.79
N ASN A 346 24.80 -36.22 -11.62
CA ASN A 346 25.79 -37.27 -11.82
C ASN A 346 25.35 -38.22 -12.93
N GLY A 347 25.85 -37.98 -14.14
CA GLY A 347 25.45 -38.75 -15.33
C GLY A 347 23.97 -38.53 -15.70
N ARG A 348 23.15 -39.58 -15.56
CA ARG A 348 21.70 -39.54 -15.80
C ARG A 348 20.86 -39.32 -14.53
N GLU A 349 21.51 -39.26 -13.37
CA GLU A 349 20.87 -39.12 -12.07
C GLU A 349 21.04 -37.72 -11.48
N TYR A 350 20.05 -37.29 -10.71
CA TYR A 350 20.04 -36.04 -9.98
C TYR A 350 19.86 -36.31 -8.49
N ARG A 351 20.67 -35.65 -7.65
CA ARG A 351 20.71 -35.84 -6.19
C ARG A 351 20.56 -34.51 -5.47
N TYR A 352 19.88 -34.54 -4.32
CA TYR A 352 19.79 -33.41 -3.41
C TYR A 352 21.13 -33.21 -2.68
N ASN A 353 21.59 -31.97 -2.58
CA ASN A 353 22.76 -31.59 -1.79
C ASN A 353 22.32 -30.72 -0.63
N GLU A 354 22.41 -31.22 0.59
CA GLU A 354 22.00 -30.51 1.81
C GLU A 354 22.84 -29.27 2.11
N ASN A 355 24.05 -29.15 1.56
CA ASN A 355 24.98 -28.05 1.85
C ASN A 355 24.88 -26.89 0.85
N PHE A 356 23.75 -26.72 0.18
CA PHE A 356 23.53 -25.64 -0.77
C PHE A 356 23.26 -24.29 -0.07
N SER A 357 23.50 -23.19 -0.78
CA SER A 357 23.08 -21.85 -0.37
C SER A 357 22.58 -21.06 -1.59
N ILE A 358 21.44 -20.36 -1.42
CA ILE A 358 20.70 -19.66 -2.49
C ILE A 358 20.44 -18.21 -2.11
#